data_AF-A2TJL4-F1
#
_entry.id   AF-A2TJL4-F1
#
_cell.length_a   1.000
_cell.length_b   1.000
_cell.length_c   1.000
_cell.angle_alpha   90.00
_cell.angle_beta   90.00
_cell.angle_gamma   90.00
#
_symmetry.space_group_name_H-M   'P 1'
#
loop_
_entity.id
_entity.type
_entity.pdbx_description
1 polymer ?
#
loop_
_entity_poly.entity_id
_entity_poly.type
_entity_poly.pdbx_seq_one_letter_code
_entity_poly.pdbx_strand_id
1 'polypeptide(L)'
;NAAGDLAPSTEHNSGSNGKTLYFKKKRKMKLTAENNRRSVLVGNLSVCLQDHVSVQSEAMCGSGLTALKNRGHPADGRQDFERSVLTFKNHLRQQSGRISGRTVLVYPLDFEKVEEAALKMDKRTLSMDTSITLILETTVVNWSHQLEPILQMNTLQEGNPTLYSELHFWKNRHADLEYISSQVASSKAQMVVELLEAANSTYFQPWLKVCKNISEALEDAENICKYMKPLQKQFERTESLELPKMKNHIAPLMVTVSLVWVNSKYHKYKSHFVFLL
;
A
#
# COMPACT_ATOMS: atom_id res chain seq x y z
N ASN A 1 11.43 -6.97 -35.53
CA ASN A 1 11.75 -7.78 -34.34
C ASN A 1 10.91 -9.04 -34.35
N ALA A 2 11.53 -10.17 -34.68
CA ALA A 2 10.89 -11.48 -34.64
C ALA A 2 10.64 -11.87 -33.16
N ALA A 3 9.46 -12.41 -32.87
CA ALA A 3 9.16 -12.95 -31.56
C ALA A 3 10.04 -14.18 -31.31
N GLY A 4 10.93 -14.14 -30.31
CA GLY A 4 11.65 -15.33 -29.82
C GLY A 4 13.18 -15.26 -29.68
N ASP A 5 13.84 -14.12 -29.93
CA ASP A 5 15.30 -14.01 -29.75
C ASP A 5 15.71 -14.05 -28.27
N LEU A 6 16.59 -15.00 -27.92
CA LEU A 6 17.23 -15.12 -26.61
C LEU A 6 18.62 -14.48 -26.67
N ALA A 7 18.82 -13.39 -25.94
CA ALA A 7 20.13 -12.72 -25.83
C ALA A 7 20.76 -12.98 -24.45
N PRO A 8 21.94 -13.63 -24.36
CA PRO A 8 22.64 -13.77 -23.09
C PRO A 8 23.31 -12.45 -22.69
N SER A 9 23.03 -11.96 -21.49
CA SER A 9 23.73 -10.81 -20.90
C SER A 9 24.15 -11.12 -19.47
N THR A 10 25.28 -10.56 -19.05
CA THR A 10 25.73 -10.56 -17.64
C THR A 10 25.13 -9.41 -16.84
N GLU A 11 24.55 -8.42 -17.52
CA GLU A 11 23.92 -7.24 -16.93
C GLU A 11 22.40 -7.31 -17.11
N HIS A 12 21.65 -6.80 -16.12
CA HIS A 12 20.20 -6.73 -16.17
C HIS A 12 19.77 -5.52 -17.01
N ASN A 13 19.08 -5.76 -18.12
CA ASN A 13 18.60 -4.71 -19.01
C ASN A 13 17.10 -4.46 -18.73
N SER A 14 16.81 -3.44 -17.91
CA SER A 14 15.47 -3.12 -17.41
C SER A 14 14.50 -2.55 -18.47
N GLY A 15 14.96 -2.36 -19.71
CA GLY A 15 14.17 -1.76 -20.80
C GLY A 15 13.48 -2.76 -21.75
N SER A 16 13.64 -4.08 -21.56
CA SER A 16 13.04 -5.07 -22.47
C SER A 16 11.78 -5.69 -21.86
N ASN A 17 10.65 -5.67 -22.58
CA ASN A 17 9.42 -6.40 -22.24
C ASN A 17 9.57 -7.94 -22.33
N GLY A 18 10.80 -8.46 -22.32
CA GLY A 18 11.12 -9.88 -22.44
C GLY A 18 11.27 -10.60 -21.10
N LYS A 19 10.88 -11.87 -21.03
CA LYS A 19 11.12 -12.72 -19.85
C LYS A 19 12.63 -12.90 -19.65
N THR A 20 13.13 -12.60 -18.45
CA THR A 20 14.55 -12.76 -18.13
C THR A 20 14.78 -14.06 -17.38
N LEU A 21 15.61 -14.95 -17.92
CA LEU A 21 16.03 -16.17 -17.22
C LEU A 21 17.43 -15.99 -16.66
N TYR A 22 17.64 -16.37 -15.40
CA TYR A 22 18.97 -16.39 -14.79
C TYR A 22 19.42 -17.82 -14.45
N PHE A 23 20.72 -18.03 -14.59
CA PHE A 23 21.38 -19.30 -14.30
C PHE A 23 22.53 -19.05 -13.33
N LYS A 24 22.43 -19.57 -12.10
CA LYS A 24 23.46 -19.43 -11.06
C LYS A 24 24.02 -20.78 -10.66
N LYS A 25 25.34 -20.95 -10.69
CA LYS A 25 25.99 -22.16 -10.16
C LYS A 25 25.88 -22.19 -8.64
N LYS A 26 25.42 -23.30 -8.05
CA LYS A 26 25.32 -23.48 -6.59
C LYS A 26 26.68 -23.56 -5.90
N ARG A 27 27.69 -24.08 -6.61
CA ARG A 27 29.09 -24.20 -6.14
C ARG A 27 30.04 -23.89 -7.30
N LYS A 28 31.27 -23.50 -6.97
CA LYS A 28 32.34 -23.25 -7.96
C LYS A 28 32.85 -24.59 -8.52
N MET A 29 32.20 -25.09 -9.57
CA MET A 29 32.54 -26.36 -10.23
C MET A 29 32.39 -26.27 -11.77
N LYS A 30 33.05 -27.20 -12.49
CA LYS A 30 32.80 -27.41 -13.91
C LYS A 30 31.45 -28.12 -14.11
N LEU A 31 30.64 -27.61 -15.03
CA LEU A 31 29.36 -28.22 -15.35
C LEU A 31 29.58 -29.34 -16.37
N THR A 32 28.97 -30.50 -16.13
CA THR A 32 28.94 -31.67 -17.02
C THR A 32 27.48 -32.01 -17.34
N ALA A 33 27.24 -32.81 -18.38
CA ALA A 33 25.88 -33.22 -18.79
C ALA A 33 25.10 -33.91 -17.65
N GLU A 34 25.81 -34.62 -16.77
CA GLU A 34 25.22 -35.35 -15.63
C GLU A 34 24.94 -34.44 -14.42
N ASN A 35 25.73 -33.38 -14.22
CA ASN A 35 25.66 -32.55 -13.02
C ASN A 35 24.84 -31.26 -13.21
N ASN A 36 24.55 -30.83 -14.45
CA ASN A 36 23.96 -29.52 -14.73
C ASN A 36 22.62 -29.29 -14.01
N ARG A 37 21.72 -30.27 -14.00
CA ARG A 37 20.38 -30.17 -13.39
C ARG A 37 20.43 -29.98 -11.89
N ARG A 38 21.44 -30.57 -11.23
CA ARG A 38 21.58 -30.52 -9.76
C ARG A 38 22.38 -29.28 -9.31
N SER A 39 23.32 -28.84 -10.15
CA SER A 39 24.33 -27.84 -9.82
C SER A 39 23.99 -26.41 -10.25
N VAL A 40 22.97 -26.22 -11.09
CA VAL A 40 22.51 -24.91 -11.56
C VAL A 40 21.17 -24.56 -10.91
N LEU A 41 21.07 -23.36 -10.36
CA LEU A 41 19.82 -22.71 -10.03
C LEU A 41 19.33 -22.00 -11.29
N VAL A 42 18.15 -22.38 -11.75
CA VAL A 42 17.44 -21.71 -12.83
C VAL A 42 16.32 -20.91 -12.18
N GLY A 43 16.23 -19.63 -12.52
CA GLY A 43 15.12 -18.80 -12.09
C GLY A 43 14.67 -17.84 -13.17
N ASN A 44 13.45 -17.36 -13.02
CA ASN A 44 12.85 -16.37 -13.90
C ASN A 44 12.77 -15.05 -13.14
N LEU A 45 13.14 -13.96 -13.80
CA LEU A 45 12.90 -12.61 -13.33
C LEU A 45 11.78 -12.01 -14.18
N SER A 46 10.62 -11.74 -13.56
CA SER A 46 9.55 -10.99 -14.21
C SER A 46 10.04 -9.60 -14.64
N VAL A 47 9.40 -9.00 -15.64
CA VAL A 47 9.66 -7.59 -16.00
C VAL A 47 8.97 -6.66 -14.98
N CYS A 48 7.91 -7.13 -14.33
CA CYS A 48 7.15 -6.34 -13.38
C CYS A 48 7.73 -6.50 -11.96
N LEU A 49 8.25 -5.40 -11.40
CA LEU A 49 8.71 -5.33 -10.01
C LEU A 49 7.65 -5.79 -9.00
N GLN A 50 6.36 -5.59 -9.31
CA GLN A 50 5.24 -6.03 -8.48
C GLN A 50 5.19 -7.57 -8.33
N ASP A 51 5.45 -8.31 -9.40
CA ASP A 51 5.46 -9.77 -9.38
C ASP A 51 6.63 -10.31 -8.55
N HIS A 52 7.77 -9.62 -8.58
CA HIS A 52 8.93 -10.01 -7.77
C HIS A 52 8.69 -9.81 -6.29
N VAL A 53 8.18 -8.63 -5.92
CA VAL A 53 7.98 -8.30 -4.52
C VAL A 53 6.86 -9.18 -3.93
N SER A 54 5.81 -9.46 -4.69
CA SER A 54 4.74 -10.39 -4.24
C SER A 54 5.27 -11.81 -4.04
N VAL A 55 5.96 -12.40 -5.03
CA VAL A 55 6.54 -13.75 -4.91
C VAL A 55 7.56 -13.83 -3.78
N GLN A 56 8.39 -12.81 -3.58
CA GLN A 56 9.34 -12.75 -2.47
C GLN A 56 8.63 -12.63 -1.11
N SER A 57 7.57 -11.82 -1.02
CA SER A 57 6.79 -11.69 0.20
C SER A 57 6.11 -13.01 0.60
N GLU A 58 5.56 -13.76 -0.36
CA GLU A 58 4.92 -15.05 -0.13
C GLU A 58 5.96 -16.13 0.25
N ALA A 59 7.07 -16.20 -0.48
CA ALA A 59 8.14 -17.16 -0.22
C ALA A 59 8.78 -16.95 1.18
N MET A 60 8.85 -15.70 1.63
CA MET A 60 9.40 -15.35 2.94
C MET A 60 8.39 -15.58 4.07
N CYS A 61 7.10 -15.36 3.84
CA CYS A 61 6.04 -15.70 4.80
C CYS A 61 5.82 -17.22 4.95
N GLY A 62 6.24 -18.03 3.96
CA GLY A 62 6.13 -19.49 3.97
C GLY A 62 7.28 -20.24 4.68
N SER A 63 7.51 -21.50 4.27
CA SER A 63 8.50 -22.41 4.87
C SER A 63 9.97 -21.97 4.75
N GLY A 64 10.25 -20.88 4.03
CA GLY A 64 11.60 -20.32 3.92
C GLY A 64 12.13 -19.83 5.26
N LEU A 65 11.26 -19.21 6.07
CA LEU A 65 11.62 -18.66 7.39
C LEU A 65 11.88 -19.77 8.42
N THR A 66 11.07 -20.84 8.40
CA THR A 66 11.29 -22.03 9.24
C THR A 66 12.54 -22.81 8.82
N ALA A 67 12.83 -22.89 7.52
CA ALA A 67 14.05 -23.51 7.03
C ALA A 67 15.32 -22.73 7.39
N LEU A 68 15.27 -21.39 7.40
CA LEU A 68 16.39 -20.55 7.85
C LEU A 68 16.59 -20.64 9.37
N LYS A 69 15.49 -20.64 10.13
CA LYS A 69 15.49 -20.84 11.59
C LYS A 69 16.17 -22.14 12.02
N ASN A 70 16.04 -23.20 11.21
CA ASN A 70 16.60 -24.53 11.50
C ASN A 70 18.05 -24.73 11.03
N ARG A 71 18.67 -23.79 10.30
CA ARG A 71 20.06 -23.90 9.86
C ARG A 71 21.03 -23.44 10.94
N GLY A 72 21.38 -24.29 11.91
CA GLY A 72 22.63 -24.26 12.71
C GLY A 72 23.35 -22.92 13.00
N HIS A 73 22.64 -21.82 13.25
CA HIS A 73 23.27 -20.55 13.65
C HIS A 73 23.61 -20.62 15.15
N PRO A 74 24.74 -20.05 15.59
CA PRO A 74 25.04 -19.90 17.01
C PRO A 74 23.90 -19.16 17.72
N ALA A 75 23.57 -19.57 18.96
CA ALA A 75 22.45 -19.00 19.72
C ALA A 75 22.52 -17.46 19.82
N ASP A 76 23.74 -16.90 19.88
CA ASP A 76 24.02 -15.46 20.01
C ASP A 76 23.64 -14.65 18.75
N GLY A 77 23.72 -15.23 17.55
CA GLY A 77 23.41 -14.54 16.29
C GLY A 77 22.00 -14.81 15.75
N ARG A 78 21.25 -15.71 16.37
CA ARG A 78 19.95 -16.15 15.86
C ARG A 78 18.87 -15.08 16.05
N GLN A 79 18.89 -14.38 17.17
CA GLN A 79 17.91 -13.34 17.48
C GLN A 79 18.05 -12.13 16.53
N ASP A 80 19.28 -11.70 16.25
CA ASP A 80 19.53 -10.59 15.34
C ASP A 80 19.21 -10.94 13.88
N PHE A 81 19.45 -12.18 13.47
CA PHE A 81 19.00 -12.68 12.19
C PHE A 81 17.47 -12.71 12.08
N GLU A 82 16.76 -13.22 13.11
CA GLU A 82 15.30 -13.24 13.15
C GLU A 82 14.71 -11.83 13.07
N ARG A 83 15.27 -10.86 13.80
CA ARG A 83 14.91 -9.44 13.72
C ARG A 83 15.13 -8.84 12.33
N SER A 84 16.28 -9.13 11.71
CA SER A 84 16.63 -8.65 10.37
C SER A 84 15.64 -9.18 9.31
N VAL A 85 15.30 -10.46 9.40
CA VAL A 85 14.32 -11.11 8.52
C VAL A 85 12.92 -10.50 8.68
N LEU A 86 12.46 -10.29 9.91
CA LEU A 86 11.15 -9.70 10.18
C LEU A 86 11.09 -8.23 9.72
N THR A 87 12.17 -7.49 9.91
CA THR A 87 12.32 -6.11 9.41
C THR A 87 12.22 -6.07 7.88
N PHE A 88 12.95 -6.95 7.20
CA PHE A 88 12.90 -7.04 5.73
C PHE A 88 11.51 -7.44 5.22
N LYS A 89 10.82 -8.37 5.90
CA LYS A 89 9.44 -8.75 5.58
C LYS A 89 8.48 -7.56 5.65
N ASN A 90 8.59 -6.74 6.70
CA ASN A 90 7.79 -5.52 6.85
C ASN A 90 8.08 -4.51 5.74
N HIS A 91 9.35 -4.36 5.34
CA HIS A 91 9.72 -3.50 4.20
C HIS A 91 9.14 -4.01 2.88
N LEU A 92 9.28 -5.31 2.58
CA LEU A 92 8.70 -5.89 1.37
C LEU A 92 7.19 -5.71 1.32
N ARG A 93 6.48 -5.90 2.43
CA ARG A 93 5.02 -5.71 2.48
C ARG A 93 4.64 -4.26 2.19
N GLN A 94 5.37 -3.29 2.74
CA GLN A 94 5.17 -1.86 2.45
C GLN A 94 5.45 -1.53 0.99
N GLN A 95 6.57 -2.01 0.44
CA GLN A 95 6.92 -1.76 -0.96
C GLN A 95 5.91 -2.41 -1.91
N SER A 96 5.47 -3.64 -1.62
CA SER A 96 4.41 -4.32 -2.38
C SER A 96 3.12 -3.52 -2.38
N GLY A 97 2.76 -2.97 -1.22
CA GLY A 97 1.63 -2.08 -1.07
C GLY A 97 1.78 -0.86 -1.96
N ARG A 98 2.88 -0.10 -1.82
CA ARG A 98 3.15 1.12 -2.59
C ARG A 98 3.12 0.90 -4.10
N ILE A 99 3.74 -0.18 -4.58
CA ILE A 99 3.71 -0.56 -5.99
C ILE A 99 2.28 -0.84 -6.47
N SER A 100 1.44 -1.39 -5.58
CA SER A 100 0.03 -1.66 -5.86
C SER A 100 -0.90 -0.47 -5.57
N GLY A 101 -0.34 0.71 -5.25
CA GLY A 101 -1.12 1.90 -4.87
C GLY A 101 -1.85 1.78 -3.52
N ARG A 102 -1.33 0.95 -2.60
CA ARG A 102 -1.92 0.68 -1.28
C ARG A 102 -0.96 0.97 -0.14
N THR A 103 -1.45 1.64 0.88
CA THR A 103 -0.74 1.92 2.11
C THR A 103 -0.99 0.78 3.09
N VAL A 104 0.08 0.07 3.47
CA VAL A 104 0.01 -1.01 4.45
C VAL A 104 0.54 -0.52 5.80
N LEU A 105 -0.27 -0.62 6.85
CA LEU A 105 0.13 -0.26 8.21
C LEU A 105 1.13 -1.28 8.76
N VAL A 106 2.17 -0.78 9.42
CA VAL A 106 3.32 -1.57 9.86
C VAL A 106 3.23 -1.84 11.36
N TYR A 107 3.30 -3.11 11.75
CA TYR A 107 3.38 -3.48 13.15
C TYR A 107 4.86 -3.56 13.58
N PRO A 108 5.23 -3.06 14.78
CA PRO A 108 6.56 -3.26 15.33
C PRO A 108 6.95 -4.74 15.45
N LEU A 109 8.26 -5.02 15.47
CA LEU A 109 8.77 -6.39 15.59
C LEU A 109 8.33 -7.07 16.90
N ASP A 110 8.30 -6.30 17.98
CA ASP A 110 7.91 -6.77 19.31
C ASP A 110 6.39 -6.89 19.49
N PHE A 111 5.59 -6.67 18.45
CA PHE A 111 4.12 -6.72 18.54
C PHE A 111 3.59 -8.12 18.88
N GLU A 112 4.36 -9.17 18.60
CA GLU A 112 4.02 -10.55 19.03
C GLU A 112 3.81 -10.63 20.55
N LYS A 113 4.56 -9.86 21.34
CA LYS A 113 4.40 -9.79 22.80
C LYS A 113 3.03 -9.23 23.20
N VAL A 114 2.51 -8.27 22.42
CA VAL A 114 1.17 -7.69 22.63
C VAL A 114 0.11 -8.74 22.33
N GLU A 115 0.25 -9.49 21.23
CA GLU A 115 -0.68 -10.56 20.85
C GLU A 115 -0.70 -11.67 21.91
N GLU A 116 0.47 -12.10 22.39
CA GLU A 116 0.56 -13.09 23.47
C GLU A 116 -0.03 -12.60 24.80
N ALA A 117 0.19 -11.33 25.14
CA ALA A 117 -0.36 -10.73 26.35
C ALA A 117 -1.89 -10.59 26.26
N ALA A 118 -2.42 -10.22 25.11
CA ALA A 118 -3.86 -10.10 24.88
C ALA A 118 -4.59 -11.45 25.02
N LEU A 119 -3.95 -12.56 24.63
CA LEU A 119 -4.50 -13.91 24.82
C LEU A 119 -4.52 -14.36 26.30
N LYS A 120 -3.61 -13.83 27.12
CA LYS A 120 -3.44 -14.19 28.53
C LYS A 120 -4.17 -13.24 29.49
N MET A 121 -4.52 -12.02 29.03
CA MET A 121 -5.27 -11.06 29.84
C MET A 121 -6.70 -11.55 30.05
N ASP A 122 -6.95 -12.13 31.22
CA ASP A 122 -8.31 -12.20 31.75
C ASP A 122 -8.75 -10.76 32.08
N LYS A 123 -9.98 -10.38 31.73
CA LYS A 123 -10.51 -8.99 31.71
C LYS A 123 -10.49 -8.24 33.06
N ARG A 124 -9.82 -8.78 34.10
CA ARG A 124 -9.91 -8.35 35.50
C ARG A 124 -8.60 -7.89 36.13
N THR A 125 -7.44 -8.09 35.50
CA THR A 125 -6.14 -7.63 36.02
C THR A 125 -5.60 -6.46 35.22
N LEU A 126 -6.03 -5.25 35.60
CA LEU A 126 -5.71 -3.93 35.02
C LEU A 126 -4.29 -3.43 35.38
N SER A 127 -3.29 -4.31 35.40
CA SER A 127 -1.90 -3.89 35.44
C SER A 127 -1.25 -4.32 34.13
N MET A 128 -1.39 -3.48 33.11
CA MET A 128 -0.69 -3.65 31.86
C MET A 128 0.79 -3.37 32.09
N ASP A 129 1.65 -4.31 31.68
CA ASP A 129 3.10 -4.13 31.73
C ASP A 129 3.47 -2.84 30.97
N THR A 130 4.27 -1.99 31.59
CA THR A 130 4.80 -0.76 31.00
C THR A 130 5.47 -1.03 29.65
N SER A 131 6.06 -2.21 29.46
CA SER A 131 6.65 -2.61 28.17
C SER A 131 5.62 -2.77 27.06
N ILE A 132 4.43 -3.30 27.36
CA ILE A 132 3.33 -3.49 26.41
C ILE A 132 2.73 -2.14 26.04
N THR A 133 2.48 -1.28 27.03
CA THR A 133 1.98 0.07 26.81
C THR A 133 2.90 0.85 25.87
N LEU A 134 4.21 0.79 26.08
CA LEU A 134 5.18 1.44 25.21
C LEU A 134 5.11 0.94 23.76
N ILE A 135 4.96 -0.38 23.55
CA ILE A 135 4.82 -0.96 22.20
C ILE A 135 3.54 -0.47 21.53
N LEU A 136 2.42 -0.43 22.26
CA LEU A 136 1.14 0.06 21.75
C LEU A 136 1.22 1.53 21.35
N GLU A 137 1.76 2.38 22.23
CA GLU A 137 1.95 3.81 21.98
C GLU A 137 2.84 4.06 20.76
N THR A 138 3.97 3.37 20.69
CA THR A 138 4.88 3.43 19.54
C THR A 138 4.18 2.98 18.26
N THR A 139 3.31 1.98 18.34
CA THR A 139 2.53 1.49 17.18
C THR A 139 1.62 2.58 16.63
N VAL A 140 0.79 3.21 17.47
CA VAL A 140 -0.16 4.23 17.00
C VAL A 140 0.53 5.53 16.60
N VAL A 141 1.65 5.89 17.22
CA VAL A 141 2.49 7.03 16.79
C VAL A 141 3.05 6.77 15.38
N ASN A 142 3.62 5.59 15.14
CA ASN A 142 4.16 5.24 13.82
C ASN A 142 3.07 5.20 12.75
N TRP A 143 1.90 4.65 13.06
CA TRP A 143 0.75 4.68 12.13
C TRP A 143 0.29 6.10 11.85
N SER A 144 0.24 6.96 12.86
CA SER A 144 -0.14 8.36 12.68
C SER A 144 0.82 9.10 11.74
N HIS A 145 2.13 8.94 11.94
CA HIS A 145 3.14 9.52 11.04
C HIS A 145 3.07 8.96 9.63
N GLN A 146 2.78 7.66 9.48
CA GLN A 146 2.61 7.05 8.17
C GLN A 146 1.38 7.61 7.42
N LEU A 147 0.30 7.88 8.15
CA LEU A 147 -0.98 8.31 7.58
C LEU A 147 -1.08 9.82 7.37
N GLU A 148 -0.33 10.62 8.13
CA GLU A 148 -0.33 12.08 8.03
C GLU A 148 -0.20 12.60 6.58
N PRO A 149 0.82 12.22 5.78
CA PRO A 149 0.94 12.72 4.41
C PRO A 149 -0.22 12.28 3.51
N ILE A 150 -0.76 11.08 3.73
CA ILE A 150 -1.88 10.53 2.95
C ILE A 150 -3.15 11.33 3.25
N LEU A 151 -3.40 11.65 4.52
CA LEU A 151 -4.56 12.43 4.94
C LEU A 151 -4.47 13.91 4.54
N GLN A 152 -3.26 14.44 4.36
CA GLN A 152 -3.02 15.82 3.90
C GLN A 152 -3.16 16.01 2.38
N MET A 153 -3.00 14.95 1.58
CA MET A 153 -3.13 15.02 0.11
C MET A 153 -4.56 15.31 -0.34
N ASN A 154 -4.81 16.50 -0.90
CA ASN A 154 -6.15 16.94 -1.30
C ASN A 154 -6.28 17.26 -2.81
N THR A 155 -5.21 17.16 -3.59
CA THR A 155 -5.16 17.44 -5.03
C THR A 155 -4.05 16.64 -5.70
N LEU A 156 -4.13 16.47 -7.02
CA LEU A 156 -2.94 16.16 -7.83
C LEU A 156 -1.87 17.25 -7.58
N GLN A 157 -0.70 16.87 -7.06
CA GLN A 157 0.39 17.80 -6.77
C GLN A 157 1.30 18.06 -7.98
N GLU A 158 1.15 17.31 -9.09
CA GLU A 158 2.07 17.35 -10.23
C GLU A 158 1.35 17.45 -11.58
N GLY A 159 1.72 18.46 -12.39
CA GLY A 159 1.34 18.60 -13.80
C GLY A 159 0.11 19.48 -14.11
N ASN A 160 -0.23 19.57 -15.40
CA ASN A 160 -1.51 20.10 -15.85
C ASN A 160 -2.58 19.00 -15.64
N PRO A 161 -3.46 19.10 -14.64
CA PRO A 161 -4.45 18.07 -14.41
C PRO A 161 -5.41 18.03 -15.60
N THR A 162 -5.54 16.86 -16.20
CA THR A 162 -6.67 16.55 -17.06
C THR A 162 -7.80 16.01 -16.19
N LEU A 163 -9.05 16.12 -16.65
CA LEU A 163 -10.17 15.51 -15.94
C LEU A 163 -9.95 14.00 -15.71
N TYR A 164 -9.36 13.31 -16.69
CA TYR A 164 -9.09 11.88 -16.58
C TYR A 164 -7.99 11.56 -15.55
N SER A 165 -6.92 12.35 -15.49
CA SER A 165 -5.87 12.15 -14.47
C SER A 165 -6.41 12.41 -13.07
N GLU A 166 -7.26 13.43 -12.90
CA GLU A 166 -7.88 13.76 -11.62
C GLU A 166 -8.87 12.65 -11.18
N LEU A 167 -9.72 12.18 -12.09
CA LEU A 167 -10.60 11.03 -11.85
C LEU A 167 -9.82 9.78 -11.42
N HIS A 168 -8.70 9.50 -12.09
CA HIS A 168 -7.86 8.36 -11.76
C HIS A 168 -7.22 8.52 -10.37
N PHE A 169 -6.75 9.73 -10.05
CA PHE A 169 -6.23 10.05 -8.72
C PHE A 169 -7.27 9.80 -7.63
N TRP A 170 -8.48 10.35 -7.75
CA TRP A 170 -9.52 10.17 -6.73
C TRP A 170 -9.98 8.71 -6.59
N LYS A 171 -10.04 7.96 -7.69
CA LYS A 171 -10.31 6.51 -7.63
C LYS A 171 -9.24 5.75 -6.86
N ASN A 172 -7.96 6.02 -7.13
CA ASN A 172 -6.86 5.37 -6.43
C ASN A 172 -6.81 5.78 -4.96
N ARG A 173 -7.03 7.06 -4.67
CA ARG A 173 -7.13 7.58 -3.30
C ARG A 173 -8.26 6.93 -2.52
N HIS A 174 -9.45 6.81 -3.13
CA HIS A 174 -10.58 6.10 -2.51
C HIS A 174 -10.22 4.65 -2.19
N ALA A 175 -9.67 3.91 -3.17
CA ALA A 175 -9.28 2.52 -2.97
C ALA A 175 -8.21 2.35 -1.88
N ASP A 176 -7.25 3.28 -1.78
CA ASP A 176 -6.25 3.26 -0.72
C ASP A 176 -6.86 3.56 0.66
N LEU A 177 -7.69 4.61 0.77
CA LEU A 177 -8.37 4.96 2.02
C LEU A 177 -9.33 3.87 2.50
N GLU A 178 -10.02 3.19 1.58
CA GLU A 178 -10.87 2.03 1.89
C GLU A 178 -10.02 0.88 2.46
N TYR A 179 -8.86 0.61 1.85
CA TYR A 179 -7.92 -0.39 2.34
C TYR A 179 -7.33 -0.01 3.71
N ILE A 180 -6.96 1.24 3.93
CA ILE A 180 -6.51 1.75 5.24
C ILE A 180 -7.62 1.60 6.29
N SER A 181 -8.84 2.00 5.97
CA SER A 181 -10.01 1.88 6.86
C SER A 181 -10.23 0.42 7.28
N SER A 182 -10.15 -0.52 6.33
CA SER A 182 -10.25 -1.96 6.63
C SER A 182 -9.14 -2.48 7.55
N GLN A 183 -7.92 -1.93 7.46
CA GLN A 183 -6.81 -2.30 8.33
C GLN A 183 -7.02 -1.81 9.76
N VAL A 184 -7.48 -0.57 9.92
CA VAL A 184 -7.77 0.03 11.23
C VAL A 184 -9.00 -0.62 11.90
N ALA A 185 -9.94 -1.11 11.10
CA ALA A 185 -11.10 -1.90 11.57
C ALA A 185 -10.77 -3.38 11.84
N SER A 186 -9.55 -3.85 11.51
CA SER A 186 -9.18 -5.26 11.72
C SER A 186 -9.15 -5.63 13.21
N SER A 187 -9.44 -6.89 13.54
CA SER A 187 -9.40 -7.38 14.93
C SER A 187 -8.06 -7.08 15.62
N LYS A 188 -6.94 -7.19 14.89
CA LYS A 188 -5.60 -6.88 15.40
C LYS A 188 -5.42 -5.39 15.72
N ALA A 189 -5.98 -4.50 14.90
CA ALA A 189 -5.94 -3.06 15.17
C ALA A 189 -6.91 -2.66 16.28
N GLN A 190 -8.10 -3.26 16.34
CA GLN A 190 -9.06 -3.01 17.43
C GLN A 190 -8.50 -3.46 18.79
N MET A 191 -7.76 -4.57 18.83
CA MET A 191 -7.02 -4.98 20.02
C MET A 191 -6.05 -3.88 20.50
N VAL A 192 -5.36 -3.17 19.61
CA VAL A 192 -4.49 -2.04 19.99
C VAL A 192 -5.29 -0.93 20.66
N VAL A 193 -6.46 -0.61 20.11
CA VAL A 193 -7.35 0.44 20.64
C VAL A 193 -7.86 0.07 22.03
N GLU A 194 -8.37 -1.15 22.21
CA GLU A 194 -8.87 -1.66 23.50
C GLU A 194 -7.78 -1.67 24.57
N LEU A 195 -6.57 -2.10 24.23
CA LEU A 195 -5.45 -2.16 25.18
C LEU A 195 -4.91 -0.75 25.52
N LEU A 196 -4.90 0.18 24.57
CA LEU A 196 -4.54 1.59 24.83
C LEU A 196 -5.56 2.27 25.76
N GLU A 197 -6.85 1.97 25.59
CA GLU A 197 -7.92 2.47 26.45
C GLU A 197 -7.77 1.90 27.87
N ALA A 198 -7.59 0.58 27.99
CA ALA A 198 -7.39 -0.09 29.28
C ALA A 198 -6.14 0.42 30.03
N ALA A 199 -5.10 0.82 29.30
CA ALA A 199 -3.89 1.41 29.86
C ALA A 199 -4.02 2.90 30.23
N ASN A 200 -5.16 3.54 29.96
CA ASN A 200 -5.35 5.00 30.07
C ASN A 200 -4.24 5.80 29.34
N SER A 201 -3.81 5.32 28.17
CA SER A 201 -2.73 5.97 27.42
C SER A 201 -3.12 7.35 26.90
N THR A 202 -2.20 8.30 26.98
CA THR A 202 -2.37 9.65 26.42
C THR A 202 -2.49 9.65 24.88
N TYR A 203 -2.08 8.57 24.21
CA TYR A 203 -2.16 8.40 22.76
C TYR A 203 -3.50 7.83 22.27
N PHE A 204 -4.38 7.39 23.18
CA PHE A 204 -5.70 6.86 22.82
C PHE A 204 -6.57 7.89 22.07
N GLN A 205 -6.76 9.07 22.64
CA GLN A 205 -7.59 10.13 22.04
C GLN A 205 -7.00 10.68 20.72
N PRO A 206 -5.69 10.98 20.63
CA PRO A 206 -5.05 11.31 19.35
C PRO A 206 -5.27 10.25 18.26
N TRP A 207 -5.16 8.96 18.60
CA TRP A 207 -5.39 7.88 17.64
C TRP A 207 -6.84 7.81 17.15
N LEU A 208 -7.83 7.98 18.03
CA LEU A 208 -9.24 8.04 17.62
C LEU A 208 -9.51 9.21 16.67
N LYS A 209 -8.85 10.35 16.87
CA LYS A 209 -8.92 11.49 15.94
C LYS A 209 -8.38 11.13 14.57
N VAL A 210 -7.27 10.39 14.49
CA VAL A 210 -6.75 9.88 13.21
C VAL A 210 -7.76 8.94 12.53
N CYS A 211 -8.37 8.02 13.28
CA CYS A 211 -9.41 7.12 12.76
C CYS A 211 -10.62 7.88 12.19
N LYS A 212 -11.05 8.94 12.87
CA LYS A 212 -12.10 9.84 12.39
C LYS A 212 -11.68 10.55 11.10
N ASN A 213 -10.46 11.09 11.04
CA ASN A 213 -9.94 11.75 9.84
C ASN A 213 -9.86 10.80 8.64
N ILE A 214 -9.53 9.52 8.84
CA ILE A 214 -9.56 8.49 7.78
C ILE A 214 -10.98 8.31 7.25
N SER A 215 -11.96 8.23 8.15
CA SER A 215 -13.38 8.05 7.79
C SER A 215 -13.90 9.24 6.99
N GLU A 216 -13.59 10.46 7.44
CA GLU A 216 -13.93 11.71 6.74
C GLU A 216 -13.25 11.80 5.36
N ALA A 217 -11.96 11.44 5.28
CA ALA A 217 -11.23 11.45 4.02
C ALA A 217 -11.76 10.41 3.01
N LEU A 218 -12.22 9.25 3.50
CA LEU A 218 -12.82 8.21 2.67
C LEU A 218 -14.17 8.68 2.11
N GLU A 219 -15.03 9.24 2.96
CA GLU A 219 -16.30 9.84 2.54
C GLU A 219 -16.07 10.98 1.54
N ASP A 220 -15.03 11.79 1.76
CA ASP A 220 -14.62 12.83 0.82
C ASP A 220 -14.27 12.26 -0.56
N ALA A 221 -13.41 11.23 -0.60
CA ALA A 221 -12.99 10.61 -1.85
C ALA A 221 -14.16 9.92 -2.59
N GLU A 222 -15.07 9.29 -1.87
CA GLU A 222 -16.27 8.64 -2.43
C GLU A 222 -17.19 9.68 -3.06
N ASN A 223 -17.46 10.78 -2.35
CA ASN A 223 -18.30 11.87 -2.83
C ASN A 223 -17.71 12.52 -4.09
N ILE A 224 -16.40 12.79 -4.12
CA ILE A 224 -15.74 13.36 -5.30
C ILE A 224 -15.89 12.42 -6.50
N CYS A 225 -15.61 11.11 -6.32
CA CYS A 225 -15.80 10.12 -7.37
C CYS A 225 -17.26 10.08 -7.86
N LYS A 226 -18.24 10.19 -6.96
CA LYS A 226 -19.66 10.22 -7.30
C LYS A 226 -20.03 11.44 -8.15
N TYR A 227 -19.56 12.62 -7.79
CA TYR A 227 -19.87 13.87 -8.51
C TYR A 227 -19.06 14.09 -9.79
N MET A 228 -17.88 13.48 -9.93
CA MET A 228 -17.10 13.57 -11.17
C MET A 228 -17.62 12.65 -12.29
N LYS A 229 -18.33 11.55 -11.98
CA LYS A 229 -18.94 10.66 -12.99
C LYS A 229 -19.80 11.38 -14.05
N PRO A 230 -20.76 12.26 -13.70
CA PRO A 230 -21.53 12.98 -14.71
C PRO A 230 -20.68 13.93 -15.55
N LEU A 231 -19.64 14.55 -14.96
CA LEU A 231 -18.71 15.40 -15.70
C LEU A 231 -17.92 14.59 -16.72
N GLN A 232 -17.37 13.43 -16.33
CA GLN A 232 -16.65 12.52 -17.22
C GLN A 232 -17.42 12.28 -18.52
N LYS A 233 -18.71 11.91 -18.41
CA LYS A 233 -19.57 11.63 -19.56
C LYS A 233 -19.79 12.84 -20.47
N GLN A 234 -19.83 14.06 -19.92
CA GLN A 234 -19.98 15.28 -20.71
C GLN A 234 -18.67 15.66 -21.42
N PHE A 235 -17.54 15.48 -20.76
CA PHE A 235 -16.23 15.72 -21.36
C PHE A 235 -15.93 14.71 -22.49
N GLU A 236 -16.16 13.42 -22.27
CA GLU A 236 -16.03 12.38 -23.32
C GLU A 236 -16.89 12.70 -24.55
N ARG A 237 -18.12 13.17 -24.35
CA ARG A 237 -18.99 13.61 -25.45
C ARG A 237 -18.45 14.83 -26.17
N THR A 238 -17.97 15.82 -25.42
CA THR A 238 -17.49 17.09 -25.99
C THR A 238 -16.19 16.89 -26.77
N GLU A 239 -15.30 16.05 -26.28
CA GLU A 239 -14.02 15.68 -26.91
C GLU A 239 -14.22 14.90 -28.22
N SER A 240 -15.32 14.12 -28.32
CA SER A 240 -15.66 13.37 -29.55
C SER A 240 -16.24 14.22 -30.68
N LEU A 241 -16.48 15.53 -30.47
CA LEU A 241 -17.16 16.41 -31.41
C LEU A 241 -16.19 17.34 -32.15
N GLU A 242 -16.50 17.64 -33.40
CA GLU A 242 -15.81 18.69 -34.16
C GLU A 242 -16.07 20.07 -33.54
N LEU A 243 -15.06 20.95 -33.56
CA LEU A 243 -15.08 22.29 -32.96
C LEU A 243 -16.38 23.11 -33.22
N PRO A 244 -16.99 23.12 -34.42
CA PRO A 244 -18.22 23.86 -34.66
C PRO A 244 -19.41 23.35 -33.83
N LYS A 245 -19.44 22.04 -33.54
CA LYS A 245 -20.51 21.38 -32.77
C LYS A 245 -20.27 21.51 -31.26
N MET A 246 -19.02 21.67 -30.81
CA MET A 246 -18.69 21.86 -29.39
C MET A 246 -19.40 23.06 -28.76
N LYS A 247 -19.60 24.15 -29.51
CA LYS A 247 -20.29 25.36 -29.01
C LYS A 247 -21.67 25.05 -28.43
N ASN A 248 -22.39 24.09 -29.01
CA ASN A 248 -23.73 23.70 -28.56
C ASN A 248 -23.72 22.86 -27.27
N HIS A 249 -22.54 22.33 -26.88
CA HIS A 249 -22.37 21.48 -25.70
C HIS A 249 -21.79 22.21 -24.48
N ILE A 250 -21.27 23.44 -24.66
CA ILE A 250 -20.76 24.26 -23.56
C ILE A 250 -21.87 24.57 -22.54
N ALA A 251 -23.07 24.97 -22.98
CA ALA A 251 -24.16 25.28 -22.06
C ALA A 251 -24.60 24.05 -21.23
N PRO A 252 -24.85 22.87 -21.81
CA PRO A 252 -25.09 21.63 -21.05
C PRO A 252 -23.96 21.24 -20.08
N LEU A 253 -22.70 21.46 -20.46
CA LEU A 253 -21.56 21.23 -19.59
C LEU A 253 -21.60 22.15 -18.36
N MET A 254 -21.80 23.46 -18.57
CA MET A 254 -21.89 24.45 -17.50
C MET A 254 -23.06 24.19 -16.55
N VAL A 255 -24.20 23.69 -17.05
CA VAL A 255 -25.32 23.25 -16.20
C VAL A 255 -24.91 22.06 -15.34
N THR A 256 -24.22 21.07 -15.91
CA THR A 256 -23.76 19.88 -15.17
C THR A 256 -22.78 20.27 -14.07
N VAL A 257 -21.84 21.16 -14.37
CA VAL A 257 -20.89 21.75 -13.42
C VAL A 257 -21.62 22.47 -12.30
N SER A 258 -22.61 23.30 -12.63
CA SER A 258 -23.40 24.06 -11.66
C SER A 258 -24.20 23.13 -10.75
N LEU A 259 -24.78 22.05 -11.28
CA LEU A 259 -25.47 21.03 -10.50
C LEU A 259 -24.50 20.30 -9.56
N VAL A 260 -23.32 19.94 -10.03
CA VAL A 260 -22.27 19.34 -9.19
C VAL A 260 -21.87 20.31 -8.07
N TRP A 261 -21.66 21.58 -8.40
CA TRP A 261 -21.31 22.62 -7.43
C TRP A 261 -22.33 22.77 -6.30
N VAL A 262 -23.62 22.88 -6.67
CA VAL A 262 -24.73 23.08 -5.71
C VAL A 262 -24.97 21.84 -4.85
N ASN A 263 -24.84 20.64 -5.42
CA ASN A 263 -25.09 19.39 -4.69
C ASN A 263 -23.87 18.90 -3.90
N SER A 264 -22.67 19.41 -4.19
CA SER A 264 -21.47 19.12 -3.42
C SER A 264 -21.57 19.75 -2.01
N LYS A 265 -21.73 18.91 -0.98
CA LYS A 265 -21.94 19.36 0.41
C LYS A 265 -20.73 20.04 1.05
N TYR A 266 -19.51 19.83 0.54
CA TYR A 266 -18.29 20.24 1.24
C TYR A 266 -17.52 21.30 0.43
N HIS A 267 -17.12 22.37 1.12
CA HIS A 267 -16.42 23.52 0.55
C HIS A 267 -15.10 23.16 -0.13
N LYS A 268 -14.43 22.09 0.31
CA LYS A 268 -13.19 21.60 -0.29
C LYS A 268 -13.38 21.17 -1.75
N TYR A 269 -14.56 20.68 -2.11
CA TYR A 269 -14.87 20.21 -3.47
C TYR A 269 -15.07 21.36 -4.44
N LYS A 270 -15.66 22.47 -3.95
CA LYS A 270 -15.91 23.67 -4.74
C LYS A 270 -14.61 24.23 -5.31
N SER A 271 -13.59 24.45 -4.47
CA SER A 271 -12.28 24.92 -4.93
C SER A 271 -11.63 24.01 -5.98
N HIS A 272 -11.85 22.69 -5.86
CA HIS A 272 -11.32 21.70 -6.77
C HIS A 272 -12.01 21.73 -8.14
N PHE A 273 -13.34 21.89 -8.18
CA PHE A 273 -14.07 22.03 -9.44
C PHE A 273 -13.74 23.32 -10.19
N VAL A 274 -13.40 24.41 -9.49
CA VAL A 274 -12.90 25.64 -10.14
C VAL A 274 -11.60 25.38 -10.91
N PHE A 275 -10.72 24.53 -10.38
CA PHE A 275 -9.43 24.24 -11.01
C PHE A 275 -9.54 23.36 -12.28
N LEU A 276 -10.63 22.60 -12.40
CA LEU A 276 -10.90 21.72 -13.55
C LEU A 276 -11.62 22.41 -14.71
N LEU A 277 -12.09 23.65 -14.54
CA LEU A 277 -12.87 24.45 -15.50
C LEU A 277 -12.03 25.56 -16.10
#